data_AF-A0A2M9Y1B2-F1
#
_entry.id   AF-A0A2M9Y1B2-F1
#
_cell.length_a   1.000
_cell.length_b   1.000
_cell.length_c   1.000
_cell.angle_alpha   90.00
_cell.angle_beta   90.00
_cell.angle_gamma   90.00
#
_symmetry.space_group_name_H-M   'P 1'
#
loop_
_entity.id
_entity.type
_entity.pdbx_description
1 polymer ?
#
loop_
_entity_poly.entity_id
_entity_poly.type
_entity_poly.pdbx_seq_one_letter_code
_entity_poly.pdbx_strand_id
1 'polypeptide(L)'
;MVVLSKVCVSETETKLELYTKESKKVCVLKEGMLFQDDLGTSYPFVKSEGVGLCPKRTQMKNTPFTLHFPSISSEAKSFDLIEDKNAKHAHKPWVFQKVDLTECIWK
;
A
#
# COMPACT_ATOMS: atom_id res chain seq x y z
N MET A 1 -1.04 -10.07 10.58
CA MET A 1 -1.62 -9.67 9.28
C MET A 1 -1.30 -8.19 9.06
N VAL A 2 -1.01 -7.77 7.83
CA VAL A 2 -0.94 -6.33 7.48
C VAL A 2 -2.37 -5.84 7.29
N VAL A 3 -2.68 -4.66 7.80
CA VAL A 3 -4.02 -4.07 7.75
C VAL A 3 -3.89 -2.71 7.11
N LEU A 4 -4.71 -2.45 6.09
CA LEU A 4 -4.91 -1.10 5.56
C LEU A 4 -5.80 -0.34 6.55
N SER A 5 -5.25 0.70 7.15
CA SER A 5 -5.89 1.53 8.17
C SER A 5 -6.67 2.68 7.54
N LYS A 6 -6.03 3.38 6.60
CA LYS A 6 -6.57 4.59 5.97
C LYS A 6 -6.09 4.74 4.55
N VAL A 7 -6.91 5.41 3.75
CA VAL A 7 -6.60 5.85 2.39
C VAL A 7 -6.79 7.37 2.32
N CYS A 8 -5.84 8.06 1.70
CA CYS A 8 -5.93 9.49 1.43
C CYS A 8 -5.61 9.75 -0.04
N VAL A 9 -6.46 10.49 -0.74
CA VAL A 9 -6.22 10.95 -2.11
C VAL A 9 -6.15 12.47 -2.09
N SER A 10 -5.03 13.02 -2.52
CA SER A 10 -4.87 14.47 -2.77
C SER A 10 -4.73 14.72 -4.27
N GLU A 11 -4.65 15.99 -4.68
CA GLU A 11 -4.38 16.36 -6.08
C GLU A 11 -3.05 15.80 -6.61
N THR A 12 -2.09 15.53 -5.73
CA THR A 12 -0.71 15.18 -6.12
C THR A 12 -0.31 13.75 -5.80
N GLU A 13 -0.90 13.15 -4.77
CA GLU A 13 -0.51 11.82 -4.30
C GLU A 13 -1.65 11.03 -3.66
N THR A 14 -1.51 9.71 -3.68
CA THR A 14 -2.34 8.78 -2.91
C THR A 14 -1.49 8.16 -1.80
N LYS A 15 -1.99 8.21 -0.56
CA LYS A 15 -1.33 7.64 0.62
C LYS A 15 -2.14 6.49 1.20
N LEU A 16 -1.47 5.38 1.45
CA LEU A 16 -2.03 4.21 2.11
C LEU A 16 -1.34 4.04 3.45
N GLU A 17 -2.07 4.21 4.56
CA GLU A 17 -1.56 3.94 5.91
C GLU A 17 -1.83 2.48 6.26
N LEU A 18 -0.80 1.72 6.60
CA LEU A 18 -0.90 0.32 7.00
C LEU A 18 -0.25 0.08 8.36
N TYR A 19 -0.66 -0.99 9.03
CA TYR A 19 0.02 -1.46 10.24
C TYR A 19 -0.07 -2.99 10.37
N THR A 20 0.72 -3.56 11.28
CA THR A 20 0.64 -4.98 11.62
C THR A 20 0.05 -5.16 13.02
N LYS A 21 -1.00 -5.98 13.16
CA LYS A 21 -1.57 -6.33 14.48
C LYS A 21 -0.62 -7.16 15.36
N GLU A 22 0.26 -7.92 14.70
CA GLU A 22 1.21 -8.84 15.35
C GLU A 22 2.63 -8.37 15.10
N SER A 23 3.52 -8.67 16.04
CA SER A 23 4.95 -8.38 15.90
C SER A 23 5.54 -9.18 14.75
N LYS A 24 5.79 -8.53 13.61
CA LYS A 24 6.33 -9.15 12.40
C LYS A 24 7.38 -8.28 11.74
N LYS A 25 8.29 -8.93 11.02
CA LYS A 25 9.25 -8.27 10.14
C LYS A 25 8.55 -7.86 8.85
N VAL A 26 8.51 -6.56 8.57
CA VAL A 26 7.88 -5.96 7.39
C VAL A 26 8.94 -5.28 6.53
N CYS A 27 8.82 -5.38 5.22
CA CYS A 27 9.53 -4.56 4.24
C CYS A 27 8.62 -4.36 3.03
N VAL A 28 8.91 -3.32 2.23
CA VAL A 28 8.13 -2.99 1.03
C VAL A 28 8.86 -3.47 -0.22
N LEU A 29 8.13 -4.09 -1.14
CA LEU A 29 8.62 -4.44 -2.47
C LEU A 29 8.51 -3.23 -3.41
N LYS A 30 9.64 -2.73 -3.89
CA LYS A 30 9.66 -1.63 -4.88
C LYS A 30 9.20 -2.10 -6.26
N GLU A 31 9.68 -3.26 -6.69
CA GLU A 31 9.37 -3.89 -7.98
C GLU A 31 8.62 -5.19 -7.67
N GLY A 32 7.31 -5.20 -7.91
CA GLY A 32 6.42 -6.28 -7.47
C GLY A 32 5.27 -5.81 -6.60
N MET A 33 4.91 -4.53 -6.65
CA MET A 33 3.69 -4.01 -6.06
C MET A 33 2.81 -3.45 -7.19
N LEU A 34 1.64 -4.04 -7.36
CA LEU A 34 0.59 -3.54 -8.24
C LEU A 34 -0.35 -2.67 -7.41
N PHE A 35 -0.49 -1.41 -7.82
CA PHE A 35 -1.53 -0.51 -7.34
C PHE A 35 -2.33 -0.06 -8.56
N GLN A 36 -3.58 -0.52 -8.67
CA GLN A 36 -4.41 -0.34 -9.87
C GLN A 36 -5.83 0.08 -9.48
N ASP A 37 -6.39 1.06 -10.17
CA ASP A 37 -7.78 1.48 -9.96
C ASP A 37 -8.80 0.60 -10.71
N ASP A 38 -10.08 0.81 -10.44
CA ASP A 38 -11.18 0.10 -11.11
C ASP A 38 -11.40 0.50 -12.58
N LEU A 39 -10.72 1.55 -13.04
CA LEU A 39 -10.67 1.95 -14.45
C LEU A 39 -9.56 1.22 -15.22
N GLY A 40 -8.70 0.47 -14.51
CA GLY A 40 -7.59 -0.30 -15.08
C GLY A 40 -6.25 0.44 -15.11
N THR A 41 -6.19 1.67 -14.61
CA THR A 41 -4.95 2.47 -14.54
C THR A 41 -4.04 1.95 -13.44
N SER A 42 -2.80 1.63 -13.80
CA SER A 42 -1.77 1.22 -12.83
C SER A 42 -0.88 2.40 -12.45
N TYR A 43 -0.58 2.49 -11.16
CA TYR A 43 0.14 3.59 -10.55
C TYR A 43 1.44 3.08 -9.93
N PRO A 44 2.61 3.63 -10.31
CA PRO A 44 3.89 3.17 -9.81
C PRO A 44 4.07 3.53 -8.32
N PHE A 45 4.76 2.67 -7.58
CA PHE A 45 5.21 2.97 -6.22
C PHE A 45 6.19 4.16 -6.22
N VAL A 46 5.96 5.13 -5.33
CA VAL A 46 6.82 6.32 -5.20
C VAL A 46 7.81 6.15 -4.05
N LYS A 47 7.29 5.96 -2.83
CA LYS A 47 8.10 5.85 -1.60
C LYS A 47 7.31 5.20 -0.47
N SER A 48 8.04 4.82 0.59
CA SER A 48 7.46 4.40 1.87
C SER A 48 8.02 5.20 3.03
N GLU A 49 7.21 5.40 4.06
CA GLU A 49 7.57 6.11 5.30
C GLU A 49 7.33 5.18 6.49
N GLY A 50 8.24 5.17 7.47
CA GLY A 50 8.15 4.29 8.66
C GLY A 50 8.51 2.81 8.40
N VAL A 51 8.69 2.40 7.15
CA VAL A 51 9.10 1.05 6.75
C VAL A 51 10.15 1.10 5.62
N GLY A 52 11.12 0.18 5.67
CA GLY A 52 12.18 0.07 4.67
C GLY A 52 11.82 -0.80 3.47
N LEU A 53 12.58 -0.63 2.37
CA LEU A 53 12.51 -1.52 1.22
C LEU A 53 13.20 -2.86 1.50
N CYS A 54 12.71 -3.94 0.91
CA CYS A 54 13.34 -5.25 1.03
C CYS A 54 14.76 -5.26 0.40
N PRO A 55 15.73 -6.00 0.97
CA PRO A 55 15.59 -6.98 2.06
C PRO A 55 15.69 -6.38 3.48
N LYS A 56 15.79 -5.06 3.64
CA LYS A 56 15.86 -4.44 4.97
C LYS A 56 14.50 -4.49 5.66
N ARG A 57 14.36 -5.38 6.64
CA ARG A 57 13.11 -5.60 7.38
C ARG A 57 13.11 -4.87 8.71
N THR A 58 11.97 -4.27 9.05
CA THR A 58 11.74 -3.61 10.33
C THR A 58 10.77 -4.46 11.15
N GLN A 59 11.04 -4.66 12.44
CA GLN A 59 10.09 -5.31 13.34
C GLN A 59 8.99 -4.31 13.68
N MET A 60 7.74 -4.63 13.36
CA MET A 60 6.60 -3.72 13.52
C MET A 60 5.45 -4.42 14.25
N LYS A 61 4.79 -3.70 15.16
CA LYS A 61 3.56 -4.10 15.84
C LYS A 61 2.78 -2.85 16.23
N ASN A 62 1.54 -2.73 15.75
CA ASN A 62 0.66 -1.59 16.00
C ASN A 62 1.31 -0.23 15.69
N THR A 63 2.34 -0.22 14.83
CA THR A 63 3.03 0.98 14.37
C THR A 63 2.62 1.22 12.92
N PRO A 64 2.01 2.37 12.61
CA PRO A 64 1.64 2.69 11.24
C PRO A 64 2.87 2.97 10.38
N PHE A 65 2.74 2.67 9.09
CA PHE A 65 3.66 3.06 8.03
C PHE A 65 2.85 3.42 6.78
N THR A 66 3.46 4.19 5.89
CA THR A 66 2.74 4.76 4.74
C THR A 66 3.38 4.34 3.44
N LEU A 67 2.55 4.00 2.45
CA LEU A 67 2.96 3.83 1.05
C LEU A 67 2.42 5.01 0.24
N HIS A 68 3.25 5.56 -0.63
CA HIS A 68 2.91 6.70 -1.49
C HIS A 68 2.88 6.27 -2.95
N PHE A 69 1.84 6.73 -3.65
CA PHE A 69 1.61 6.55 -5.07
C PHE A 69 1.21 7.90 -5.69
N PRO A 70 1.22 8.05 -7.02
CA PRO A 70 0.58 9.18 -7.67
C PRO A 70 -0.89 9.30 -7.28
N SER A 71 -1.45 10.50 -7.48
CA SER A 71 -2.88 10.73 -7.28
C SER A 71 -3.69 9.80 -8.17
N ILE A 72 -4.64 9.08 -7.57
CA ILE A 72 -5.60 8.23 -8.28
C ILE A 72 -6.65 9.13 -8.95
N SER A 73 -7.23 8.67 -10.07
CA SER A 73 -8.27 9.43 -10.77
C SER A 73 -9.44 9.76 -9.83
N SER A 74 -9.99 10.98 -9.92
CA SER A 74 -11.21 11.35 -9.19
C SER A 74 -12.45 10.59 -9.65
N GLU A 75 -12.39 9.94 -10.80
CA GLU A 75 -13.44 9.07 -11.33
C GLU A 75 -13.36 7.63 -10.80
N ALA A 76 -12.21 7.24 -10.24
CA ALA A 76 -12.01 5.91 -9.67
C ALA A 76 -12.83 5.73 -8.40
N LYS A 77 -13.46 4.56 -8.24
CA LYS A 77 -14.27 4.24 -7.06
C LYS A 77 -13.57 3.27 -6.13
N SER A 78 -12.65 2.48 -6.66
CA SER A 78 -11.89 1.53 -5.86
C SER A 78 -10.52 1.23 -6.44
N PHE A 79 -9.68 0.56 -5.66
CA PHE A 79 -8.39 0.08 -6.12
C PHE A 79 -8.04 -1.31 -5.58
N ASP A 80 -7.10 -1.95 -6.26
CA ASP A 80 -6.39 -3.14 -5.83
C ASP A 80 -4.94 -2.76 -5.45
N LEU A 81 -4.46 -3.26 -4.32
CA LEU A 81 -3.05 -3.25 -3.91
C LEU A 81 -2.58 -4.68 -3.71
N ILE A 82 -1.73 -5.16 -4.61
CA ILE A 82 -1.31 -6.56 -4.66
C ILE A 82 0.22 -6.63 -4.76
N GLU A 83 0.86 -7.29 -3.82
CA GLU A 83 2.26 -7.68 -3.96
C GLU A 83 2.37 -8.96 -4.80
N ASP A 84 3.26 -8.95 -5.80
CA ASP A 84 3.58 -10.12 -6.59
C ASP A 84 4.25 -11.19 -5.71
N LYS A 85 3.57 -12.33 -5.57
CA LYS A 85 4.06 -13.50 -4.83
C LYS A 85 5.38 -14.06 -5.37
N ASN A 86 5.69 -13.79 -6.63
CA ASN A 86 6.91 -14.25 -7.30
C ASN A 86 8.05 -13.23 -7.20
N ALA A 87 7.78 -12.02 -6.71
CA ALA A 87 8.81 -10.99 -6.58
C ALA A 87 9.91 -11.44 -5.60
N LYS A 88 11.13 -11.01 -5.90
CA LYS A 88 12.29 -11.31 -5.07
C LYS A 88 12.07 -10.74 -3.67
N HIS A 89 12.20 -11.58 -2.64
CA HIS A 89 11.94 -11.27 -1.23
C HIS A 89 10.46 -11.22 -0.81
N ALA A 90 9.51 -11.55 -1.70
CA ALA A 90 8.12 -11.79 -1.31
C ALA A 90 8.04 -13.05 -0.42
N HIS A 91 7.68 -12.86 0.85
CA HIS A 91 7.48 -13.97 1.79
C HIS A 91 6.02 -14.20 2.14
N LYS A 92 5.24 -13.12 2.20
CA LYS A 92 3.78 -13.12 2.41
C LYS A 92 3.22 -11.88 1.71
N PRO A 93 2.88 -11.99 0.41
CA PRO A 93 2.41 -10.85 -0.36
C PRO A 93 1.16 -10.25 0.29
N TRP A 94 1.08 -8.93 0.31
CA TRP A 94 -0.11 -8.21 0.74
C TRP A 94 -1.10 -8.16 -0.41
N VAL A 95 -2.38 -8.36 -0.09
CA VAL A 95 -3.46 -8.34 -1.07
C VAL A 95 -4.63 -7.59 -0.45
N PHE A 96 -4.95 -6.44 -1.03
CA PHE A 96 -6.15 -5.67 -0.77
C PHE A 96 -6.85 -5.48 -2.11
N GLN A 97 -8.11 -5.88 -2.21
CA GLN A 97 -8.85 -5.83 -3.46
C GLN A 97 -10.14 -5.04 -3.28
N LYS A 98 -10.53 -4.29 -4.31
CA LYS A 98 -11.73 -3.46 -4.36
C LYS A 98 -11.86 -2.58 -3.12
N VAL A 99 -10.75 -1.99 -2.70
CA VAL A 99 -10.74 -1.05 -1.59
C VAL A 99 -11.48 0.21 -2.04
N ASP A 100 -12.58 0.50 -1.36
CA ASP A 100 -13.45 1.63 -1.68
C ASP A 100 -12.73 2.98 -1.40
N LEU A 101 -12.83 3.91 -2.35
CA LEU A 101 -12.25 5.25 -2.29
C LEU A 101 -13.26 6.33 -1.87
N THR A 102 -14.56 6.01 -1.81
CA THR A 102 -15.63 6.96 -1.48
C THR A 102 -15.54 7.46 -0.04
N GLU A 103 -15.00 6.63 0.85
CA GLU A 103 -14.70 7.00 2.24
C GLU A 103 -13.21 7.28 2.40
N CYS A 104 -12.67 8.26 1.67
CA CYS A 104 -11.31 8.73 1.91
C CYS A 104 -11.19 9.28 3.35
N ILE A 105 -10.78 8.44 4.31
CA ILE A 105 -10.76 8.77 5.74
C ILE A 105 -9.48 9.53 6.12
N TRP A 106 -9.36 10.79 5.71
CA TRP A 106 -8.43 11.76 6.32
C TRP A 106 -9.14 13.11 6.46
N LYS A 107 -9.29 13.57 7.70
CA LYS A 107 -9.64 14.96 8.04
C LYS A 107 -8.36 15.72 8.39
#